data_AF-A0AA44IIG5-F1
#
_entry.id   AF-A0AA44IIG5-F1
#
_cell.length_a   1.000
_cell.length_b   1.000
_cell.length_c   1.000
_cell.angle_alpha   90.00
_cell.angle_beta   90.00
_cell.angle_gamma   90.00
#
_symmetry.space_group_name_H-M   'P 1'
#
loop_
_entity.id
_entity.type
_entity.pdbx_description
1 polymer ?
#
loop_
_entity_poly.entity_id
_entity_poly.type
_entity_poly.pdbx_seq_one_letter_code
_entity_poly.pdbx_strand_id
1 'polypeptide(L)'
;MSKKNIIIGIISILVVGVLVSVVFENRKNPLNSKEDQIEVSENKDKNKIEPISKENALKVLKATYGDGVSNTEDDIKQVGNNYEVKVNVSIEEKDDEGEVHYHEQDMGTHKIDIYTGEIKDTKEK
;
A
#
# COMPACT_ATOMS: atom_id res chain seq x y z
N MET A 1 6.66 -24.48 56.23
CA MET A 1 6.92 -23.47 55.17
C MET A 1 7.69 -22.31 55.78
N SER A 2 8.81 -21.91 55.18
CA SER A 2 9.63 -20.80 55.68
C SER A 2 8.91 -19.46 55.44
N LYS A 3 9.04 -18.52 56.38
CA LYS A 3 8.35 -17.21 56.35
C LYS A 3 8.59 -16.39 55.07
N LYS A 4 9.66 -16.70 54.31
CA LYS A 4 9.98 -16.08 53.01
C LYS A 4 9.05 -16.52 51.86
N ASN A 5 8.51 -17.74 51.90
CA ASN A 5 7.67 -18.26 50.81
C ASN A 5 6.20 -17.80 50.91
N ILE A 6 5.79 -17.23 52.04
CA ILE A 6 4.44 -16.66 52.24
C ILE A 6 4.36 -15.24 51.66
N ILE A 7 5.44 -14.46 51.75
CA ILE A 7 5.48 -13.05 51.29
C ILE A 7 5.43 -12.96 49.75
N ILE A 8 6.05 -13.90 49.05
CA ILE A 8 6.07 -13.95 47.57
C ILE A 8 4.67 -14.26 47.00
N GLY A 9 3.87 -15.07 47.68
CA GLY A 9 2.49 -15.37 47.27
C GLY A 9 1.53 -14.19 47.38
N ILE A 10 1.73 -13.31 48.37
CA ILE A 10 0.86 -12.14 48.61
C ILE A 10 1.09 -11.05 47.56
N ILE A 11 2.35 -10.85 47.13
CA ILE A 11 2.70 -9.87 46.09
C ILE A 11 2.15 -10.29 44.71
N SER A 12 2.10 -11.58 44.42
CA SER A 12 1.54 -12.13 43.17
C SER A 12 0.04 -11.88 43.00
N ILE A 13 -0.74 -11.79 44.09
CA ILE A 13 -2.19 -11.57 44.04
C ILE A 13 -2.53 -10.08 43.80
N LEU A 14 -1.66 -9.16 44.26
CA LEU A 14 -1.86 -7.72 44.08
C LEU A 14 -1.68 -7.23 42.64
N VAL A 15 -0.81 -7.88 41.85
CA VAL A 15 -0.53 -7.46 40.46
C VAL A 15 -1.67 -7.86 39.49
N VAL A 16 -2.38 -8.96 39.78
CA VAL A 16 -3.49 -9.44 38.93
C VAL A 16 -4.78 -8.64 39.16
N GLY A 17 -4.98 -8.06 40.35
CA GLY A 17 -6.17 -7.27 40.68
C GLY A 17 -6.25 -5.89 39.99
N VAL A 18 -5.12 -5.29 39.62
CA VAL A 18 -5.09 -3.93 39.03
C VAL A 18 -5.43 -3.94 37.54
N LEU A 19 -5.23 -5.06 36.84
CA LEU A 19 -5.47 -5.15 35.39
C LEU A 19 -6.94 -5.34 35.01
N VAL A 20 -7.81 -5.79 35.92
CA VAL A 20 -9.23 -6.05 35.60
C VAL A 20 -10.10 -4.79 35.79
N SER A 21 -9.67 -3.81 36.59
CA SER A 21 -10.44 -2.58 36.84
C SER A 21 -10.36 -1.55 35.71
N VAL A 22 -9.30 -1.57 34.88
CA VAL A 22 -9.15 -0.61 33.76
C VAL A 22 -10.12 -0.93 32.60
N VAL A 23 -10.67 -2.14 32.53
CA VAL A 23 -11.53 -2.57 31.41
C VAL A 23 -13.03 -2.36 31.70
N PHE A 24 -13.44 -2.11 32.95
CA PHE A 24 -14.88 -2.12 33.31
C PHE A 24 -15.47 -0.78 33.75
N GLU A 25 -14.67 0.25 34.06
CA GLU A 25 -15.19 1.49 34.68
C GLU A 25 -15.44 2.67 33.73
N ASN A 26 -15.53 2.44 32.41
CA ASN A 26 -15.99 3.49 31.47
C ASN A 26 -17.28 3.12 30.70
N ARG A 27 -18.06 2.17 31.23
CA ARG A 27 -19.46 2.02 30.82
C ARG A 27 -20.37 2.74 31.81
N LYS A 28 -20.78 3.96 31.40
CA LYS A 28 -21.98 4.72 31.78
C LYS A 28 -21.81 5.81 32.85
N ASN A 29 -21.59 7.05 32.38
CA ASN A 29 -22.53 8.12 32.68
C ASN A 29 -22.49 9.19 31.55
N PRO A 30 -23.63 9.67 31.02
CA PRO A 30 -23.66 10.68 29.97
C PRO A 30 -23.38 12.04 30.62
N LEU A 31 -22.11 12.46 30.59
CA LEU A 31 -21.74 13.82 30.93
C LEU A 31 -21.98 14.69 29.70
N ASN A 32 -22.96 15.56 29.86
CA ASN A 32 -23.32 16.68 29.02
C ASN A 32 -22.11 17.64 28.92
N SER A 33 -21.11 17.32 28.11
CA SER A 33 -20.11 18.29 27.66
C SER A 33 -20.57 18.85 26.32
N LYS A 34 -20.88 20.15 26.34
CA LYS A 34 -20.86 20.98 25.13
C LYS A 34 -19.40 21.15 24.72
N GLU A 35 -18.79 20.07 24.28
CA GLU A 35 -17.57 20.11 23.50
C GLU A 35 -18.03 19.98 22.05
N ASP A 36 -17.52 20.85 21.19
CA ASP A 36 -17.80 20.87 19.76
C ASP A 36 -17.73 19.46 19.20
N GLN A 37 -18.90 18.83 19.10
CA GLN A 37 -19.09 17.66 18.29
C GLN A 37 -18.90 18.20 16.88
N ILE A 38 -17.68 18.05 16.36
CA ILE A 38 -17.49 17.98 14.93
C ILE A 38 -18.44 16.86 14.53
N GLU A 39 -19.61 17.23 14.02
CA GLU A 39 -20.43 16.32 13.24
C GLU A 39 -19.50 15.81 12.17
N VAL A 40 -18.92 14.64 12.39
CA VAL A 40 -18.56 13.76 11.30
C VAL A 40 -19.91 13.38 10.73
N SER A 41 -20.46 14.30 9.92
CA SER A 41 -21.33 13.96 8.82
C SER A 41 -20.70 12.70 8.27
N GLU A 42 -21.39 11.57 8.41
CA GLU A 42 -21.11 10.39 7.59
C GLU A 42 -21.27 10.91 6.17
N ASN A 43 -20.18 11.46 5.64
CA ASN A 43 -20.15 11.98 4.32
C ASN A 43 -20.20 10.70 3.50
N LYS A 44 -21.42 10.36 3.08
CA LYS A 44 -21.72 9.34 2.08
C LYS A 44 -21.19 9.78 0.71
N ASP A 45 -20.06 10.49 0.69
CA ASP A 45 -19.08 10.40 -0.35
C ASP A 45 -18.71 8.93 -0.39
N LYS A 46 -19.50 8.19 -1.16
CA LYS A 46 -19.07 6.97 -1.83
C LYS A 46 -17.71 7.35 -2.39
N ASN A 47 -16.63 6.98 -1.71
CA ASN A 47 -15.26 7.27 -2.09
C ASN A 47 -15.06 6.71 -3.49
N LYS A 48 -15.42 7.49 -4.50
CA LYS A 48 -15.28 7.14 -5.90
C LYS A 48 -13.81 7.32 -6.16
N ILE A 49 -13.08 6.22 -6.03
CA ILE A 49 -11.67 6.18 -6.38
C ILE A 49 -11.62 6.45 -7.88
N GLU A 50 -11.03 7.57 -8.24
CA GLU A 50 -10.83 7.90 -9.65
C GLU A 50 -9.71 7.04 -10.23
N PRO A 51 -9.82 6.61 -11.51
CA PRO A 51 -8.73 5.92 -12.18
C PRO A 51 -7.44 6.77 -12.21
N ILE A 52 -6.28 6.12 -12.11
CA ILE A 52 -4.98 6.74 -12.35
C ILE A 52 -4.89 7.20 -13.82
N SER A 53 -4.16 8.27 -14.06
CA SER A 53 -3.85 8.72 -15.43
C SER A 53 -2.88 7.78 -16.15
N LYS A 54 -2.81 7.89 -17.48
CA LYS A 54 -1.78 7.22 -18.28
C LYS A 54 -0.36 7.65 -17.88
N GLU A 55 -0.17 8.92 -17.55
CA GLU A 55 1.09 9.43 -16.99
C GLU A 55 1.49 8.69 -15.71
N ASN A 56 0.54 8.46 -14.79
CA ASN A 56 0.80 7.70 -13.58
C ASN A 56 1.04 6.21 -13.86
N ALA A 57 0.38 5.64 -14.86
CA ALA A 57 0.68 4.29 -15.33
C ALA A 57 2.10 4.18 -15.92
N LEU A 58 2.61 5.19 -16.63
CA LEU A 58 4.01 5.24 -17.04
C LEU A 58 4.96 5.28 -15.84
N LYS A 59 4.63 6.03 -14.79
CA LYS A 59 5.43 6.05 -13.55
C LYS A 59 5.47 4.69 -12.88
N VAL A 60 4.36 3.95 -12.88
CA VAL A 60 4.30 2.56 -12.40
C VAL A 60 5.23 1.66 -13.22
N LEU A 61 5.20 1.77 -14.55
CA LEU A 61 6.10 1.00 -15.41
C LEU A 61 7.56 1.31 -15.13
N LYS A 62 7.94 2.59 -15.02
CA LYS A 62 9.30 3.02 -14.70
C LYS A 62 9.76 2.57 -13.32
N ALA A 63 8.87 2.62 -12.33
CA ALA A 63 9.16 2.11 -10.98
C ALA A 63 9.39 0.59 -10.97
N THR A 64 8.82 -0.14 -11.92
CA THR A 64 8.92 -1.61 -12.01
C THR A 64 10.09 -2.07 -12.86
N TYR A 65 10.27 -1.48 -14.04
CA TYR A 65 11.23 -1.91 -15.07
C TYR A 65 12.45 -0.98 -15.20
N GLY A 66 12.46 0.14 -14.46
CA GLY A 66 13.53 1.14 -14.49
C GLY A 66 13.25 2.31 -15.42
N ASP A 67 14.10 3.34 -15.34
CA ASP A 67 13.96 4.56 -16.14
C ASP A 67 14.17 4.35 -17.65
N GLY A 68 14.69 3.18 -18.05
CA GLY A 68 14.86 2.79 -19.45
C GLY A 68 13.56 2.47 -20.19
N VAL A 69 12.39 2.46 -19.53
CA VAL A 69 11.09 2.25 -20.21
C VAL A 69 10.90 3.30 -21.31
N SER A 70 10.80 2.85 -22.56
CA SER A 70 10.67 3.71 -23.75
C SER A 70 9.21 4.01 -24.12
N ASN A 71 8.24 3.40 -23.44
CA ASN A 71 6.82 3.60 -23.71
C ASN A 71 6.35 5.05 -23.45
N THR A 72 5.36 5.46 -24.24
CA THR A 72 4.64 6.72 -24.16
C THR A 72 3.19 6.51 -23.75
N GLU A 73 2.43 7.58 -23.49
CA GLU A 73 1.01 7.48 -23.15
C GLU A 73 0.16 6.88 -24.29
N ASP A 74 0.60 7.05 -25.54
CA ASP A 74 -0.08 6.52 -26.71
C ASP A 74 0.03 4.99 -26.80
N ASP A 75 1.09 4.41 -26.24
CA ASP A 75 1.30 2.96 -26.15
C ASP A 75 0.39 2.29 -25.10
N ILE A 76 -0.20 3.09 -24.20
CA ILE A 76 -1.08 2.63 -23.13
C ILE A 76 -2.53 2.60 -23.62
N LYS A 77 -3.12 1.41 -23.68
CA LYS A 77 -4.52 1.22 -24.10
C LYS A 77 -5.40 0.86 -22.91
N GLN A 78 -6.53 1.56 -22.75
CA GLN A 78 -7.50 1.21 -21.71
C GLN A 78 -8.40 0.07 -22.18
N VAL A 79 -8.44 -1.02 -21.42
CA VAL A 79 -9.28 -2.20 -21.64
C VAL A 79 -10.01 -2.54 -20.35
N GLY A 80 -11.27 -2.10 -20.25
CA GLY A 80 -12.07 -2.22 -19.04
C GLY A 80 -11.43 -1.47 -17.86
N ASN A 81 -11.17 -2.20 -16.77
CA ASN A 81 -10.55 -1.67 -15.54
C ASN A 81 -9.01 -1.80 -15.54
N ASN A 82 -8.39 -2.04 -16.69
CA ASN A 82 -6.94 -2.13 -16.79
C ASN A 82 -6.42 -1.28 -17.95
N TYR A 83 -5.18 -0.86 -17.83
CA TYR A 83 -4.34 -0.46 -18.95
C TYR A 83 -3.57 -1.67 -19.46
N GLU A 84 -3.56 -1.91 -20.76
CA GLU A 84 -2.71 -2.90 -21.43
C GLU A 84 -1.61 -2.18 -22.20
N VAL A 85 -0.38 -2.62 -21.99
CA VAL A 85 0.83 -2.00 -22.56
C VAL A 85 1.84 -3.08 -22.89
N LYS A 86 2.41 -3.03 -24.10
CA LYS A 86 3.58 -3.82 -24.47
C LYS A 86 4.81 -3.07 -24.00
N VAL A 87 5.47 -3.58 -22.98
CA VAL A 87 6.56 -2.86 -22.30
C VAL A 87 7.86 -3.04 -23.07
N ASN A 88 8.50 -1.93 -23.42
CA ASN A 88 9.83 -1.92 -24.04
C ASN A 88 10.79 -1.14 -23.15
N VAL A 89 12.00 -1.69 -22.96
CA VAL A 89 13.05 -1.09 -22.13
C VAL A 89 14.29 -0.89 -22.97
N SER A 90 14.81 0.33 -23.01
CA SER A 90 16.11 0.66 -23.60
C SER A 90 17.22 0.33 -22.62
N ILE A 91 18.16 -0.51 -23.05
CA ILE A 91 19.32 -0.94 -22.27
C ILE A 91 20.56 -0.30 -22.87
N GLU A 92 21.31 0.39 -22.01
CA GLU A 92 22.63 0.92 -22.35
C GLU A 92 23.67 -0.20 -22.25
N GLU A 93 24.32 -0.52 -23.36
CA GLU A 93 25.44 -1.45 -23.44
C GLU A 93 26.70 -0.68 -23.84
N LYS A 94 27.83 -1.01 -23.21
CA LYS A 94 29.14 -0.49 -23.57
C LYS A 94 29.97 -1.61 -24.14
N ASP A 95 30.57 -1.37 -25.30
CA ASP A 95 31.52 -2.31 -25.87
C ASP A 95 32.90 -2.22 -25.17
N ASP A 96 33.81 -3.09 -25.58
CA ASP A 96 35.18 -3.14 -25.07
C ASP A 96 35.99 -1.87 -25.41
N GLU A 97 35.50 -1.06 -26.34
CA GLU A 97 36.11 0.19 -26.83
C GLU A 97 35.54 1.44 -26.11
N GLY A 98 34.48 1.25 -25.31
CA GLY A 98 33.82 2.28 -24.52
C GLY A 98 32.71 3.04 -25.25
N GLU A 99 32.35 2.62 -26.46
CA GLU A 99 31.22 3.18 -27.22
C GLU A 99 29.89 2.73 -26.61
N VAL A 100 28.93 3.64 -26.57
CA VAL A 100 27.62 3.42 -25.95
C VAL A 100 26.58 3.05 -27.00
N HIS A 101 26.01 1.87 -26.86
CA HIS A 101 24.92 1.36 -27.69
C HIS A 101 23.64 1.24 -26.87
N TYR A 102 22.51 1.49 -27.53
CA TYR A 102 21.19 1.29 -26.93
C TYR A 102 20.46 0.16 -27.65
N HIS A 103 19.94 -0.78 -26.89
CA HIS A 103 19.13 -1.89 -27.39
C HIS A 103 17.75 -1.87 -26.74
N GLU A 104 16.70 -2.00 -27.54
CA GLU A 104 15.35 -2.16 -27.01
C GLU A 104 15.08 -3.63 -26.70
N GLN A 105 14.75 -3.92 -25.45
CA GLN A 105 14.28 -5.21 -24.99
C GLN A 105 12.76 -5.19 -24.80
N ASP A 106 12.09 -6.14 -25.44
CA ASP A 106 10.66 -6.41 -25.26
C ASP A 106 10.46 -7.18 -23.94
N MET A 107 9.71 -6.58 -23.02
CA MET A 107 9.38 -7.16 -21.71
C MET A 107 8.00 -7.84 -21.69
N GLY A 108 7.32 -7.91 -22.85
CA GLY A 108 6.01 -8.52 -23.01
C GLY A 108 4.85 -7.57 -22.72
N THR A 109 3.63 -8.12 -22.80
CA THR A 109 2.39 -7.36 -22.55
C THR A 109 1.97 -7.45 -21.10
N HIS A 110 1.80 -6.29 -20.48
CA HIS A 110 1.44 -6.16 -19.07
C HIS A 110 0.11 -5.44 -18.90
N LYS A 111 -0.60 -5.79 -17.82
CA LYS A 111 -1.84 -5.13 -17.42
C LYS A 111 -1.62 -4.34 -16.15
N ILE A 112 -2.07 -3.09 -16.11
CA ILE A 112 -2.02 -2.23 -14.93
C ILE A 112 -3.45 -1.94 -14.50
N ASP A 113 -3.81 -2.29 -13.26
CA ASP A 113 -5.12 -1.96 -12.73
C ASP A 113 -5.29 -0.45 -12.58
N ILE A 114 -6.35 0.12 -13.16
CA ILE A 114 -6.49 1.58 -13.24
C ILE A 114 -6.81 2.22 -11.88
N TYR A 115 -7.23 1.47 -10.87
CA TYR A 115 -7.59 2.01 -9.56
C TYR A 115 -6.49 1.85 -8.51
N THR A 116 -5.59 0.89 -8.72
CA THR A 116 -4.55 0.53 -7.75
C THR A 116 -3.13 0.74 -8.28
N GLY A 117 -2.94 0.77 -9.60
CA GLY A 117 -1.61 0.78 -10.21
C GLY A 117 -0.90 -0.57 -10.12
N GLU A 118 -1.56 -1.64 -9.69
CA GLU A 118 -0.98 -2.97 -9.60
C GLU A 118 -0.72 -3.55 -11.01
N ILE A 119 0.50 -4.03 -11.24
CA ILE A 119 0.84 -4.79 -12.46
C ILE A 119 0.38 -6.23 -12.27
N LYS A 120 -0.51 -6.68 -13.14
CA LYS A 120 -0.97 -8.05 -13.25
C LYS A 120 -0.20 -8.71 -14.38
N ASP A 121 0.72 -9.61 -14.04
CA ASP A 121 1.46 -10.39 -15.02
C ASP A 121 0.51 -11.16 -15.93
N THR A 122 0.51 -10.85 -17.22
CA THR A 122 0.03 -11.77 -18.24
C THR A 122 1.16 -12.75 -18.51
N LYS A 123 1.29 -13.78 -17.67
CA LYS A 123 2.12 -14.94 -18.03
C LYS A 123 1.51 -15.60 -19.26
N GLU A 124 1.94 -15.21 -20.45
CA GLU A 124 1.82 -16.09 -21.60
C GLU A 124 2.77 -17.26 -21.37
N LYS A 125 2.18 -18.46 -21.32
CA LYS A 125 2.86 -19.75 -21.17
C LYS A 125 3.61 -20.14 -22.43
#